data_AF-A0A3N5YG96-F1
#
_entry.id   AF-A0A3N5YG96-F1
#
_cell.length_a   1.000
_cell.length_b   1.000
_cell.length_c   1.000
_cell.angle_alpha   90.00
_cell.angle_beta   90.00
_cell.angle_gamma   90.00
#
_symmetry.space_group_name_H-M   'P 1'
#
loop_
_entity.id
_entity.type
_entity.pdbx_description
1 polymer ?
#
loop_
_entity_poly.entity_id
_entity_poly.type
_entity_poly.pdbx_seq_one_letter_code
_entity_poly.pdbx_strand_id
1 'polypeptide(L)' 'MDLVSCDVLVVGGGGAGLRAAIAAAESQPSLRVGVVSKVYPMRSHTVSAEGGAAAV' A
#
# COMPACT_ATOMS: atom_id res chain seq x y z
N MET A 1 -12.37 3.18 -23.20
CA MET A 1 -12.47 3.13 -21.73
C MET A 1 -11.26 2.36 -21.28
N ASP A 2 -10.37 2.97 -20.50
CA ASP A 2 -9.10 2.34 -20.16
C ASP A 2 -9.29 1.41 -18.97
N LEU A 3 -8.83 0.17 -19.12
CA LEU A 3 -8.96 -0.89 -18.13
C LEU A 3 -7.58 -1.22 -17.55
N VAL A 4 -7.48 -1.23 -16.22
CA VAL A 4 -6.29 -1.67 -15.50
C VAL A 4 -6.63 -2.97 -14.78
N SER A 5 -5.92 -4.06 -15.08
CA SER A 5 -6.08 -5.35 -14.38
C SER A 5 -4.93 -5.60 -13.41
N CYS A 6 -5.24 -6.01 -12.20
CA CYS A 6 -4.29 -6.47 -11.20
C CYS A 6 -4.88 -7.69 -10.48
N ASP A 7 -4.02 -8.57 -9.99
CA ASP A 7 -4.44 -9.77 -9.26
C ASP A 7 -4.78 -9.37 -7.80
N VAL A 8 -4.11 -8.32 -7.29
CA VAL A 8 -4.41 -7.69 -6.01
C VAL A 8 -4.43 -6.18 -6.20
N LEU A 9 -5.49 -5.51 -5.75
CA LEU A 9 -5.59 -4.06 -5.70
C LEU A 9 -5.69 -3.57 -4.25
N VAL A 10 -4.72 -2.75 -3.84
CA VAL A 10 -4.77 -2.04 -2.56
C VAL A 10 -5.26 -0.61 -2.76
N VAL A 11 -6.31 -0.24 -2.03
CA VAL A 11 -6.87 1.12 -2.03
C VAL A 11 -6.40 1.85 -0.78
N GLY A 12 -5.42 2.74 -0.95
CA GLY A 12 -4.83 3.57 0.10
C GLY A 12 -3.32 3.39 0.20
N GLY A 13 -2.56 4.47 -0.03
CA GLY A 13 -1.09 4.50 0.06
C GLY A 13 -0.55 4.85 1.45
N GLY A 14 -1.27 4.51 2.52
CA GLY A 14 -0.79 4.66 3.90
C GLY A 14 0.13 3.51 4.33
N GLY A 15 0.69 3.57 5.55
CA GLY A 15 1.66 2.55 6.01
C GLY A 15 1.10 1.12 5.97
N ALA A 16 -0.16 0.93 6.37
CA ALA A 16 -0.83 -0.37 6.30
C ALA A 16 -1.01 -0.86 4.84
N GLY A 17 -1.43 0.02 3.93
CA GLY A 17 -1.67 -0.34 2.53
C GLY A 17 -0.37 -0.69 1.80
N LEU A 18 0.69 0.10 1.99
CA LEU A 18 2.00 -0.21 1.41
C LEU A 18 2.56 -1.52 1.99
N ARG A 19 2.44 -1.75 3.30
CA ARG A 19 2.91 -3.00 3.92
C ARG A 19 2.14 -4.21 3.38
N ALA A 20 0.83 -4.10 3.20
CA ALA A 20 0.02 -5.16 2.59
C ALA A 20 0.42 -5.42 1.13
N ALA A 21 0.63 -4.37 0.33
CA ALA A 21 1.05 -4.49 -1.06
C ALA A 21 2.43 -5.17 -1.20
N ILE A 22 3.39 -4.78 -0.36
CA ILE A 22 4.71 -5.39 -0.36
C ILE A 22 4.63 -6.85 0.09
N ALA A 23 3.87 -7.16 1.15
CA ALA A 23 3.68 -8.54 1.60
C ALA A 23 3.05 -9.44 0.52
N ALA A 24 2.09 -8.92 -0.25
CA ALA A 24 1.49 -9.64 -1.37
C ALA A 24 2.51 -9.86 -2.52
N ALA A 25 3.36 -8.89 -2.80
CA ALA A 25 4.41 -9.02 -3.81
C ALA A 25 5.53 -9.98 -3.36
N GLU A 26 5.87 -9.99 -2.06
CA GLU A 26 6.85 -10.88 -1.46
C GLU A 26 6.36 -12.34 -1.42
N SER A 27 5.07 -12.56 -1.11
CA SER A 27 4.51 -13.91 -0.99
C SER A 27 4.43 -14.64 -2.33
N GLN A 28 4.16 -13.90 -3.41
CA GLN A 28 4.01 -14.46 -4.76
C GLN A 28 4.48 -13.42 -5.79
N PRO A 29 5.77 -13.45 -6.19
CA PRO A 29 6.37 -12.44 -7.08
C PRO A 29 5.74 -12.31 -8.47
N SER A 30 4.93 -13.30 -8.89
CA SER A 30 4.21 -13.27 -10.16
C SER A 30 2.90 -12.48 -10.11
N LEU A 31 2.41 -12.09 -8.93
CA LEU A 31 1.18 -11.30 -8.81
C LEU A 31 1.40 -9.86 -9.29
N ARG A 32 0.47 -9.37 -10.10
CA ARG A 32 0.35 -7.94 -10.42
C ARG A 32 -0.37 -7.24 -9.27
N VAL A 33 0.40 -6.64 -8.39
CA VAL A 33 -0.10 -5.87 -7.25
C VAL A 33 -0.21 -4.39 -7.62
N GLY A 34 -1.42 -3.85 -7.61
CA GLY A 34 -1.69 -2.43 -7.81
C GLY A 34 -1.91 -1.70 -6.48
N VAL A 35 -1.42 -0.47 -6.38
CA VAL A 35 -1.77 0.44 -5.27
C VAL A 35 -2.37 1.71 -5.85
N VAL A 36 -3.58 2.04 -5.43
CA VAL A 36 -4.22 3.31 -5.77
C VAL A 36 -4.33 4.16 -4.51
N SER A 37 -3.99 5.45 -4.62
CA SER A 37 -4.03 6.37 -3.49
C SER A 37 -4.50 7.74 -3.95
N LYS A 38 -5.27 8.43 -3.09
CA LYS A 38 -5.76 9.79 -3.35
C LYS A 38 -4.62 10.81 -3.41
N VAL A 39 -3.56 10.55 -2.67
CA VAL A 39 -2.37 11.39 -2.56
C VAL A 39 -1.12 10.54 -2.74
N TYR A 40 0.00 11.19 -3.00
CA TYR A 40 1.31 10.53 -2.99
C TYR A 40 1.54 9.83 -1.64
N PRO A 41 2.07 8.59 -1.59
CA PRO A 41 2.12 7.81 -0.34
C PRO A 41 2.82 8.52 0.83
N MET A 42 3.85 9.34 0.54
CA MET A 42 4.55 10.18 1.52
C MET A 42 3.71 11.33 2.10
N ARG A 43 2.47 11.53 1.61
CA ARG A 43 1.48 12.48 2.16
C ARG A 43 0.30 11.77 2.83
N SER A 44 0.40 10.46 3.08
CA SER A 44 -0.60 9.76 3.88
C SER A 44 -0.56 10.24 5.33
N HIS A 45 -1.70 10.18 6.04
CA HIS A 45 -1.76 10.56 7.46
C HIS A 45 -0.88 9.68 8.36
N THR A 46 -0.45 8.50 7.91
CA THR A 46 0.53 7.69 8.64
C THR A 46 1.85 8.45 8.85
N VAL A 47 2.23 9.35 7.94
CA VAL A 47 3.45 10.17 8.07
C VAL A 47 3.34 11.20 9.19
N SER A 48 2.13 11.57 9.62
CA SER A 48 1.91 12.53 10.72
C SER A 48 2.13 11.94 12.11
N ALA A 49 2.52 10.66 12.23
CA ALA A 49 2.80 10.04 13.52
C ALA A 49 4.12 10.56 14.12
N GLU A 50 4.04 11.32 15.22
CA GLU A 50 5.22 11.93 15.88
C GLU A 50 5.72 11.13 17.11
N GLY A 51 4.85 10.34 17.73
CA GLY A 51 5.18 9.62 18.98
C GLY A 51 6.02 8.35 18.80
N GLY A 52 5.89 7.66 17.67
CA GLY A 52 6.49 6.35 17.43
C GLY A 52 5.46 5.21 17.33
N ALA A 53 5.93 3.98 17.20
CA ALA A 53 5.10 2.77 17.13
C ALA A 53 5.41 1.86 18.33
N ALA A 54 4.37 1.46 19.07
CA ALA A 54 4.50 0.47 20.12
C ALA A 54 4.66 -0.94 19.50
N ALA A 55 5.47 -1.79 20.13
CA ALA A 55 5.64 -3.20 19.79
C ALA A 55 5.65 -4.05 21.07
N VAL A 56 5.02 -5.22 21.03
CA VAL A 56 5.06 -6.25 22.08
C VAL A 56 5.56 -7.56 21.50
#